data_AF-A0A1F6AHX6-F1
#
_entry.id   AF-A0A1F6AHX6-F1
#
_cell.length_a   1.000
_cell.length_b   1.000
_cell.length_c   1.000
_cell.angle_alpha   90.00
_cell.angle_beta   90.00
_cell.angle_gamma   90.00
#
_symmetry.space_group_name_H-M   'P 1'
#
loop_
_entity.id
_entity.type
_entity.pdbx_description
1 polymer ?
#
loop_
_entity_poly.entity_id
_entity_poly.type
_entity_poly.pdbx_seq_one_letter_code
_entity_poly.pdbx_strand_id
1 'polypeptide(L)' 'MDTTHKLKKLKERLAYYESKLAFKMKRYRGVIHESASSEMKHQEVMVLRAMVADLKKEISQLEEGST' A
#
# COMPACT_ATOMS: atom_id res chain seq x y z
N MET A 1 21.15 -11.18 -2.72
CA MET A 1 19.80 -11.61 -3.15
C MET A 1 19.64 -11.19 -4.58
N ASP A 2 19.21 -12.11 -5.44
CA ASP A 2 18.99 -11.84 -6.87
C ASP A 2 17.93 -10.75 -7.07
N THR A 3 18.16 -9.80 -7.98
CA THR A 3 17.26 -8.66 -8.25
C THR A 3 15.86 -9.14 -8.60
N THR A 4 15.77 -10.25 -9.34
CA THR A 4 14.51 -10.92 -9.70
C THR A 4 13.74 -11.39 -8.47
N HIS A 5 14.46 -11.96 -7.50
CA HIS A 5 13.87 -12.46 -6.25
C HIS A 5 13.41 -11.31 -5.34
N LYS A 6 14.16 -10.20 -5.31
CA LYS A 6 13.75 -8.97 -4.62
C LYS A 6 12.48 -8.39 -5.24
N LEU A 7 12.45 -8.27 -6.58
CA LEU A 7 11.31 -7.74 -7.32
C LEU A 7 10.05 -8.58 -7.09
N LYS A 8 10.16 -9.92 -7.13
CA LYS A 8 9.06 -10.82 -6.82
C LYS A 8 8.48 -10.56 -5.42
N LYS A 9 9.34 -10.50 -4.40
CA LYS A 9 8.90 -10.24 -3.02
C LYS A 9 8.21 -8.88 -2.87
N LEU A 10 8.71 -7.85 -3.55
CA LEU A 10 8.09 -6.53 -3.55
C LEU A 10 6.70 -6.56 -4.20
N LYS A 11 6.55 -7.26 -5.33
CA LYS A 11 5.25 -7.43 -6.00
C LYS A 11 4.26 -8.23 -5.16
N GLU A 12 4.69 -9.30 -4.49
CA GLU A 12 3.85 -10.07 -3.55
C GLU A 12 3.38 -9.19 -2.38
N ARG A 13 4.29 -8.40 -1.82
CA ARG A 13 3.99 -7.48 -0.71
C ARG A 13 3.06 -6.35 -1.16
N LEU A 14 3.26 -5.82 -2.36
CA LEU A 14 2.37 -4.83 -2.97
C LEU A 14 0.94 -5.39 -3.09
N ALA A 15 0.78 -6.58 -3.67
CA ALA A 15 -0.53 -7.23 -3.82
C ALA A 15 -1.24 -7.45 -2.47
N TYR A 16 -0.50 -7.83 -1.44
CA TYR A 16 -1.03 -7.96 -0.08
C TYR A 16 -1.59 -6.64 0.45
N TYR A 17 -0.82 -5.55 0.38
CA TYR A 17 -1.26 -4.25 0.90
C TYR A 17 -2.36 -3.61 0.04
N GLU A 18 -2.35 -3.80 -1.27
CA GLU A 18 -3.44 -3.36 -2.16
C GLU A 18 -4.75 -4.08 -1.82
N SER A 19 -4.69 -5.40 -1.59
CA SER A 19 -5.87 -6.18 -1.18
C SER A 19 -6.41 -5.71 0.18
N LYS A 20 -5.51 -5.46 1.14
CA LYS A 20 -5.88 -4.93 2.47
C LYS A 20 -6.48 -3.52 2.37
N LEU A 21 -5.90 -2.66 1.55
CA LEU A 21 -6.41 -1.31 1.30
C LEU A 21 -7.79 -1.37 0.66
N ALA A 22 -7.99 -2.18 -0.38
CA ALA A 22 -9.27 -2.36 -1.03
C ALA A 22 -10.35 -2.85 -0.04
N PHE A 23 -10.01 -3.82 0.81
CA PHE A 23 -10.91 -4.30 1.86
C PHE A 23 -11.31 -3.19 2.84
N LYS A 24 -10.35 -2.40 3.32
CA LYS A 24 -10.60 -1.27 4.23
C LYS A 24 -11.40 -0.17 3.56
N MET A 25 -11.17 0.07 2.27
CA MET A 25 -11.91 1.07 1.49
C MET A 25 -13.37 0.70 1.23
N LYS A 26 -13.74 -0.59 1.16
CA LYS A 26 -15.15 -1.02 0.94
C LYS A 26 -16.15 -0.43 1.94
N ARG A 27 -15.71 -0.14 3.17
CA ARG A 27 -16.55 0.43 4.24
C ARG A 27 -16.14 1.85 4.64
N TYR A 28 -15.15 2.42 3.96
CA TYR A 28 -14.61 3.74 4.26
C TYR A 28 -15.25 4.78 3.36
N ARG A 29 -16.07 5.67 3.93
CA ARG A 29 -16.81 6.70 3.19
C ARG A 29 -16.04 8.02 3.01
N GLY A 30 -14.78 8.09 3.42
CA GLY A 30 -13.98 9.34 3.32
C GLY A 30 -14.34 10.42 4.33
N VAL A 31 -15.36 10.22 5.16
CA VAL A 31 -15.79 11.19 6.17
C VAL A 31 -15.13 10.87 7.51
N ILE A 32 -14.36 11.81 8.03
CA ILE A 32 -13.87 11.78 9.40
C ILE A 32 -15.02 12.28 10.28
N HIS A 33 -15.68 11.37 10.99
CA HIS A 33 -16.54 11.79 12.10
C HIS A 33 -15.67 12.10 13.31
N GLU A 34 -16.13 12.97 14.23
CA GLU A 34 -15.46 13.30 15.51
C GLU A 34 -15.33 12.12 16.49
N SER A 35 -15.53 10.88 16.03
CA SER A 35 -15.29 9.67 16.80
C SER A 35 -13.87 9.17 16.57
N ALA A 36 -13.18 8.81 17.66
CA ALA A 36 -11.83 8.23 17.63
C ALA A 36 -11.74 7.01 16.68
N SER A 37 -12.82 6.23 16.56
CA SER A 37 -12.89 5.07 15.68
C SER A 37 -12.98 5.43 14.18
N SER A 38 -13.45 6.62 13.82
CA SER A 38 -13.41 7.13 12.45
C SER A 38 -12.03 7.68 12.08
N GLU A 39 -11.40 8.39 13.02
CA GLU A 39 -10.03 8.90 12.86
C GLU A 39 -9.02 7.75 12.67
N MET A 40 -9.10 6.73 13.52
CA MET A 40 -8.21 5.55 13.43
C MET A 40 -8.37 4.81 12.09
N LYS A 41 -9.60 4.69 11.57
CA LYS A 41 -9.85 4.11 10.24
C LYS A 41 -9.26 4.96 9.13
N HIS A 42 -9.38 6.28 9.20
CA HIS A 42 -8.80 7.20 8.23
C HIS A 42 -7.27 7.08 8.22
N GLN A 43 -6.65 7.13 9.40
CA GLN A 43 -5.19 6.97 9.55
C GLN A 43 -4.71 5.63 8.99
N GLU A 44 -5.40 4.53 9.29
CA GLU A 44 -5.05 3.21 8.75
C GLU A 44 -5.09 3.19 7.21
N VAL A 45 -6.11 3.82 6.60
CA VAL A 45 -6.20 3.95 5.13
C VAL A 45 -5.08 4.83 4.56
N MET A 46 -4.73 5.93 5.23
CA MET A 46 -3.62 6.80 4.79
C MET A 46 -2.27 6.08 4.83
N VAL A 47 -2.00 5.33 5.91
CA VAL A 47 -0.78 4.53 6.04
C VAL A 47 -0.72 3.44 4.97
N LEU A 48 -1.84 2.74 4.71
CA LEU A 48 -1.92 1.73 3.66
C LEU A 48 -1.66 2.33 2.26
N ARG A 49 -2.19 3.53 1.99
CA ARG A 49 -1.92 4.25 0.74
C ARG A 49 -0.45 4.62 0.59
N ALA A 50 0.17 5.14 1.64
CA ALA A 50 1.59 5.48 1.64
C ALA A 50 2.46 4.24 1.37
N MET A 51 2.19 3.13 2.07
CA MET A 51 2.92 1.88 1.86
C MET A 51 2.79 1.35 0.42
N VAL A 52 1.60 1.40 -0.16
CA VAL A 52 1.37 1.00 -1.56
C VAL A 52 2.14 1.92 -2.52
N ALA A 53 2.12 3.23 -2.28
CA ALA A 53 2.83 4.20 -3.12
C ALA A 53 4.35 3.98 -3.08
N ASP A 54 4.91 3.78 -1.88
CA ASP A 54 6.34 3.52 -1.69
C ASP A 54 6.76 2.20 -2.36
N LEU A 55 5.97 1.14 -2.22
CA LEU A 55 6.24 -0.14 -2.88
C LEU A 55 6.21 -0.02 -4.41
N LYS A 56 5.24 0.72 -4.96
CA LYS A 56 5.18 0.98 -6.41
C LYS A 56 6.40 1.76 -6.89
N LYS A 57 6.83 2.76 -6.11
CA LYS A 57 8.03 3.53 -6.42
C LYS A 57 9.28 2.67 -6.40
N GLU A 58 9.46 1.83 -5.37
CA GLU A 58 10.62 0.92 -5.29
C GLU A 58 10.63 -0.10 -6.44
N ILE A 59 9.47 -0.64 -6.80
CA ILE A 59 9.32 -1.56 -7.94
C ILE A 59 9.71 -0.85 -9.24
N SER A 60 9.17 0.35 -9.50
CA SER A 60 9.49 1.13 -10.70
C SER A 60 10.99 1.40 -10.81
N GLN A 61 11.61 1.87 -9.71
CA GLN A 61 13.05 2.13 -9.67
C GLN A 61 13.89 0.89 -9.96
N LEU A 62 13.47 -0.29 -9.49
CA LEU A 62 14.16 -1.55 -9.77
C LEU A 62 13.98 -2.03 -11.21
N GLU A 63 12.80 -1.80 -11.81
CA GLU A 63 12.51 -2.16 -13.20
C GLU A 63 13.23 -1.21 -14.18
N GLU A 64 13.20 0.11 -13.92
CA GLU A 64 13.86 1.13 -14.72
C GLU A 64 15.39 1.08 -14.60
N GLY A 65 15.92 0.82 -13.39
CA GLY A 65 17.37 0.67 -13.16
C GLY A 65 17.96 -0.65 -13.66
N SER A 66 17.14 -1.56 -14.21
CA SER A 66 17.57 -2.80 -14.85
C SER A 66 17.58 -2.72 -16.39
N THR A 67 17.30 -1.54 -16.96
CA THR A 67 17.41 -1.22 -18.40
C THR A 67 18.70 -0.46 -18.66
#